data_AF-A0A8T3R0X4-F1
#
_entry.id   AF-A0A8T3R0X4-F1
#
_cell.length_a   1.000
_cell.length_b   1.000
_cell.length_c   1.000
_cell.angle_alpha   90.00
_cell.angle_beta   90.00
_cell.angle_gamma   90.00
#
_symmetry.space_group_name_H-M   'P 1'
#
loop_
_entity.id
_entity.type
_entity.pdbx_description
1 polymer ?
#
loop_
_entity_poly.entity_id
_entity_poly.type
_entity_poly.pdbx_seq_one_letter_code
_entity_poly.pdbx_strand_id
1 'polypeptide(L)'
;MAQRPGSSHKPERRGVIGPFSAGQLALALAAVVAVIVIGAAITTPLGRTGVGPGPVSPRATAFLISSPPPQGLQPGSTAPELAVALADGSTYQLQDLSGKPIRLDELRGKVVWVNFFATWCPPCQQETPILRSLAERYRDRGLEVVGISVQETSP
;
A
#
# COMPACT_ATOMS: atom_id res chain seq x y z
N MET A 1 -17.65 51.71 75.65
CA MET A 1 -16.38 51.54 74.91
C MET A 1 -15.73 50.27 75.45
N ALA A 2 -15.28 49.26 74.70
CA ALA A 2 -15.06 49.09 73.28
C ALA A 2 -15.06 47.57 72.95
N GLN A 3 -15.07 47.28 71.64
CA GLN A 3 -15.35 46.01 70.98
C GLN A 3 -14.28 44.91 71.15
N ARG A 4 -14.70 43.65 70.99
CA ARG A 4 -13.87 42.55 70.45
C ARG A 4 -14.53 42.05 69.14
N PRO A 5 -13.80 41.94 68.02
CA PRO A 5 -14.33 41.28 66.84
C PRO A 5 -13.77 39.86 66.63
N GLY A 6 -14.69 38.91 66.47
CA GLY A 6 -14.83 38.04 65.29
C GLY A 6 -13.61 37.35 64.67
N SER A 7 -13.59 36.02 64.84
CA SER A 7 -12.85 35.02 64.08
C SER A 7 -12.98 35.17 62.55
N SER A 8 -11.87 34.96 61.83
CA SER A 8 -11.89 34.63 60.39
C SER A 8 -10.79 33.63 60.07
N HIS A 9 -11.19 32.36 59.95
CA HIS A 9 -10.37 31.28 59.42
C HIS A 9 -10.14 31.50 57.91
N LYS A 10 -8.91 31.80 57.51
CA LYS A 10 -8.49 31.80 56.10
C LYS A 10 -7.80 30.46 55.79
N PRO A 11 -8.20 29.71 54.74
CA PRO A 11 -7.49 28.52 54.34
C PRO A 11 -6.25 28.93 53.53
N GLU A 12 -5.08 28.82 54.14
CA GLU A 12 -3.81 29.00 53.46
C GLU A 12 -3.54 27.75 52.62
N ARG A 13 -3.75 27.85 51.30
CA ARG A 13 -3.41 26.79 50.35
C ARG A 13 -1.89 26.61 50.36
N ARG A 14 -1.45 25.54 51.03
CA ARG A 14 -0.06 25.08 51.08
C ARG A 14 0.53 24.99 49.67
N GLY A 15 1.68 25.66 49.53
CA GLY A 15 2.47 25.73 48.32
C GLY A 15 2.78 24.34 47.76
N VAL A 16 2.68 24.27 46.43
CA VAL A 16 3.17 23.18 45.60
C VAL A 16 4.64 22.93 45.94
N ILE A 17 4.93 21.70 46.33
CA ILE A 17 6.22 21.20 46.80
C ILE A 17 7.18 21.09 45.60
N GLY A 18 8.25 21.89 45.61
CA GLY A 18 9.39 21.78 44.68
C GLY A 18 10.04 23.13 44.32
N PRO A 19 11.28 23.14 43.77
CA PRO A 19 12.03 24.37 43.44
C PRO A 19 11.50 25.12 42.19
N PHE A 20 10.34 24.75 41.67
CA PHE A 20 9.80 25.27 40.42
C PHE A 20 8.56 26.11 40.70
N SER A 21 8.54 27.33 40.19
CA SER A 21 7.36 28.19 40.31
C SER A 21 6.17 27.59 39.55
N ALA A 22 4.94 27.90 39.96
CA ALA A 22 3.73 27.45 39.27
C ALA A 22 3.74 27.80 37.76
N GLY A 23 4.39 28.90 37.39
CA GLY A 23 4.60 29.29 35.99
C GLY A 23 5.58 28.38 35.24
N GLN A 24 6.64 27.90 35.89
CA GLN A 24 7.59 26.97 35.27
C GLN A 24 6.98 25.59 35.05
N LEU A 25 6.16 25.11 35.99
CA LEU A 25 5.41 23.86 35.82
C LEU A 25 4.36 23.98 34.70
N ALA A 26 3.66 25.12 34.61
CA ALA A 26 2.71 25.37 33.54
C ALA A 26 3.38 25.43 32.16
N LEU A 27 4.53 26.10 32.05
CA LEU A 27 5.32 26.16 30.82
C LEU A 27 5.87 24.79 30.40
N ALA A 28 6.39 24.00 31.35
CA ALA A 28 6.88 22.67 31.07
C ALA A 28 5.76 21.73 30.59
N LEU A 29 4.59 21.77 31.24
CA LEU A 29 3.43 21.00 30.82
C LEU A 29 2.93 21.43 29.43
N ALA A 30 2.86 22.73 29.16
CA ALA A 30 2.47 23.24 27.85
C ALA A 30 3.43 22.80 26.74
N ALA A 31 4.74 22.81 27.00
CA ALA A 31 5.75 22.35 26.05
C ALA A 31 5.63 20.83 25.77
N VAL A 32 5.43 20.02 26.82
CA VAL A 32 5.23 18.57 26.67
C VAL A 32 3.96 18.28 25.87
N VAL A 33 2.85 18.97 26.17
CA VAL A 33 1.60 18.83 25.40
C VAL A 33 1.79 19.26 23.94
N ALA A 34 2.50 20.36 23.68
CA ALA A 34 2.79 20.79 22.31
C ALA A 34 3.62 19.75 21.53
N VAL A 35 4.65 19.17 22.14
CA VAL A 35 5.45 18.11 21.51
C VAL A 35 4.64 16.85 21.25
N ILE A 36 3.75 16.45 22.18
CA ILE A 36 2.85 15.30 21.99
C ILE A 36 1.84 15.58 20.86
N VAL A 37 1.27 16.78 20.79
CA VAL A 37 0.31 17.17 19.73
C VAL A 37 1.00 17.24 18.36
N ILE A 38 2.21 17.79 18.29
CA ILE A 38 3.00 17.86 17.05
C ILE A 38 3.44 16.46 16.62
N GLY A 39 3.94 15.63 17.54
CA GLY A 39 4.31 14.24 17.27
C GLY A 39 3.11 13.40 16.84
N ALA A 40 1.95 13.60 17.46
CA ALA A 40 0.70 12.98 17.05
C ALA A 40 0.29 13.44 15.64
N ALA A 41 0.38 14.74 15.32
CA ALA A 41 0.06 15.25 13.99
C ALA A 41 0.99 14.71 12.89
N ILE A 42 2.25 14.40 13.20
CA ILE A 42 3.22 13.82 12.27
C ILE A 42 2.99 12.30 12.07
N THR A 43 2.45 11.61 13.08
CA THR A 43 2.26 10.14 13.07
C THR A 43 0.84 9.70 12.74
N THR A 44 -0.16 10.57 12.90
CA THR A 44 -1.51 10.31 12.42
C THR A 44 -1.54 10.55 10.90
N PRO A 45 -1.92 9.55 10.08
CA PRO A 45 -2.14 9.81 8.67
C PRO A 45 -3.29 10.81 8.56
N LEU A 46 -3.01 12.00 8.02
CA LEU A 46 -4.01 13.03 7.68
C LEU A 46 -5.03 12.57 6.63
N GLY A 47 -4.93 11.32 6.15
CA GLY A 47 -5.96 10.63 5.39
C GLY A 47 -6.53 9.50 6.22
N ARG A 48 -7.81 9.60 6.58
CA ARG A 48 -8.63 8.40 6.74
C ARG A 48 -8.44 7.58 5.46
N THR A 49 -7.89 6.38 5.58
CA THR A 49 -8.00 5.36 4.55
C THR A 49 -9.48 5.12 4.34
N GLY A 50 -10.05 5.78 3.34
CA GLY A 50 -11.35 5.44 2.79
C GLY A 50 -11.21 4.09 2.10
N VAL A 51 -11.21 3.01 2.88
CA VAL A 51 -11.64 1.71 2.37
C VAL A 51 -13.16 1.82 2.22
N GLY A 52 -13.59 2.39 1.11
CA GLY A 52 -14.98 2.62 0.78
C GLY A 52 -15.09 3.19 -0.64
N PRO A 53 -16.16 2.88 -1.39
CA PRO A 53 -16.35 3.33 -2.75
C PRO A 53 -16.75 4.81 -2.74
N GLY A 54 -15.77 5.70 -2.57
CA GLY A 54 -15.96 7.14 -2.55
C GLY A 54 -15.04 7.84 -3.55
N PRO A 55 -15.45 8.99 -4.10
CA PRO A 55 -14.67 9.73 -5.09
C PRO A 55 -13.36 10.23 -4.47
N VAL A 56 -12.25 9.97 -5.17
CA VAL A 56 -10.90 10.34 -4.75
C VAL A 56 -10.72 11.86 -4.75
N SER A 57 -10.13 12.40 -3.68
CA SER A 57 -9.83 13.82 -3.50
C SER A 57 -8.77 14.30 -4.51
N PRO A 58 -9.05 15.30 -5.36
CA PRO A 58 -8.14 15.76 -6.42
C PRO A 58 -6.87 16.49 -5.93
N ARG A 59 -6.78 16.85 -4.64
CA ARG A 59 -5.68 17.71 -4.15
C ARG A 59 -4.40 16.98 -3.77
N ALA A 60 -4.39 15.64 -3.74
CA ALA A 60 -3.21 14.84 -3.44
C ALA A 60 -2.51 14.26 -4.69
N THR A 61 -2.96 14.61 -5.90
CA THR A 61 -2.70 13.73 -7.06
C THR A 61 -2.48 14.46 -8.39
N ALA A 62 -1.62 15.48 -8.42
CA ALA A 62 -1.28 16.13 -9.68
C ALA A 62 -0.65 15.17 -10.72
N PHE A 63 -0.01 14.08 -10.28
CA PHE A 63 0.66 13.13 -11.17
C PHE A 63 -0.20 11.93 -11.63
N LEU A 64 -1.39 11.70 -11.05
CA LEU A 64 -2.25 10.55 -11.43
C LEU A 64 -3.52 10.94 -12.20
N ILE A 65 -3.77 12.24 -12.45
CA ILE A 65 -4.98 12.67 -13.18
C ILE A 65 -4.72 12.86 -14.69
N SER A 66 -3.47 13.13 -15.11
CA SER A 66 -3.19 13.35 -16.54
C SER A 66 -2.93 12.09 -17.34
N SER A 67 -2.63 10.96 -16.68
CA SER A 67 -2.60 9.67 -17.33
C SER A 67 -4.00 9.04 -17.19
N PRO A 68 -4.76 8.85 -18.27
CA PRO A 68 -5.92 7.96 -18.19
C PRO A 68 -5.43 6.64 -17.56
N PRO A 69 -6.13 6.08 -16.55
CA PRO A 69 -5.73 4.81 -15.99
C PRO A 69 -5.59 3.84 -17.17
N PRO A 70 -4.48 3.08 -17.26
CA PRO A 70 -4.30 2.14 -18.37
C PRO A 70 -5.55 1.28 -18.40
N GLN A 71 -6.32 1.40 -19.48
CA GLN A 71 -7.53 0.62 -19.65
C GLN A 71 -7.06 -0.82 -19.79
N GLY A 72 -7.20 -1.60 -18.72
CA GLY A 72 -6.91 -3.03 -18.75
C GLY A 72 -7.80 -3.71 -19.80
N LEU A 73 -7.39 -4.91 -20.19
CA LEU A 73 -8.21 -5.76 -21.06
C LEU A 73 -9.58 -5.98 -20.42
N GLN A 74 -10.64 -5.80 -21.20
CA GLN A 74 -12.00 -6.03 -20.74
C GLN A 74 -12.36 -7.51 -20.91
N PRO A 75 -13.14 -8.12 -20.01
CA PRO A 75 -13.64 -9.47 -20.20
C PRO A 75 -14.32 -9.60 -21.58
N GLY A 76 -13.92 -10.61 -22.35
CA GLY A 76 -14.39 -10.83 -23.73
C GLY A 76 -13.53 -10.18 -24.82
N SER A 77 -12.55 -9.32 -24.48
CA SER A 77 -11.56 -8.86 -25.45
C SER A 77 -10.61 -10.00 -25.85
N THR A 78 -10.13 -10.00 -27.10
CA THR A 78 -9.05 -10.88 -27.53
C THR A 78 -7.80 -10.64 -26.69
N ALA A 79 -7.21 -11.70 -26.15
CA ALA A 79 -5.95 -11.59 -25.43
C ALA A 79 -4.83 -11.12 -26.38
N PRO A 80 -4.00 -10.14 -25.98
CA PRO A 80 -2.83 -9.74 -26.75
C PRO A 80 -1.82 -10.88 -26.78
N GLU A 81 -1.08 -10.99 -27.88
CA GLU A 81 -0.02 -11.99 -28.01
C GLU A 81 1.05 -11.82 -26.92
N LEU A 82 1.74 -12.90 -26.58
CA LEU A 82 2.89 -12.87 -25.66
C LEU A 82 4.12 -12.27 -26.35
N ALA A 83 4.01 -10.98 -26.63
CA ALA A 83 4.92 -10.20 -27.44
C ALA A 83 5.12 -8.81 -26.80
N VAL A 84 6.33 -8.28 -26.88
CA VAL A 84 6.65 -6.94 -26.36
C VAL A 84 7.16 -6.06 -27.50
N ALA A 85 6.58 -4.87 -27.63
CA ALA A 85 7.11 -3.84 -28.52
C ALA A 85 8.34 -3.19 -27.89
N LEU A 86 9.45 -3.15 -28.64
CA LEU A 86 10.70 -2.54 -28.22
C LEU A 86 10.77 -1.07 -28.67
N ALA A 87 11.67 -0.31 -28.05
CA ALA A 87 11.82 1.13 -28.32
C ALA A 87 12.24 1.45 -29.77
N ASP A 88 12.87 0.51 -30.46
CA ASP A 88 13.26 0.62 -31.87
C ASP A 88 12.12 0.28 -32.85
N GLY A 89 10.92 -0.02 -32.33
CA GLY A 89 9.75 -0.41 -33.12
C GLY A 89 9.70 -1.88 -33.52
N SER A 90 10.72 -2.67 -33.17
CA SER A 90 10.69 -4.11 -33.35
C SER A 90 9.81 -4.79 -32.29
N THR A 91 9.40 -6.03 -32.54
CA THR A 91 8.60 -6.83 -31.60
C THR A 91 9.41 -8.04 -31.15
N TYR A 92 9.52 -8.23 -29.84
CA TYR A 92 10.15 -9.40 -29.24
C TYR A 92 9.07 -10.42 -28.84
N GLN A 93 9.10 -11.61 -29.44
CA GLN A 93 8.27 -12.73 -29.01
C GLN A 93 8.85 -13.36 -27.75
N LEU A 94 8.01 -13.58 -26.74
CA LEU A 94 8.44 -14.32 -25.56
C LEU A 94 8.82 -15.75 -25.95
N GLN A 95 9.88 -16.23 -25.34
CA GLN A 95 10.40 -17.58 -25.52
C GLN A 95 10.30 -18.35 -24.21
N ASP A 96 10.12 -19.65 -24.31
CA ASP A 96 10.23 -20.54 -23.17
C ASP A 96 11.69 -20.72 -22.73
N LEU A 97 11.91 -21.53 -21.68
CA LEU A 97 13.23 -21.84 -21.16
C LEU A 97 14.12 -22.63 -22.14
N SER A 98 13.54 -23.17 -23.23
CA SER A 98 14.26 -23.87 -24.31
C SER A 98 14.55 -22.96 -25.52
N GLY A 99 14.16 -21.69 -25.46
CA GLY A 99 14.29 -20.74 -26.58
C GLY A 99 13.22 -20.93 -27.66
N LYS A 100 12.17 -21.72 -27.42
CA LYS A 100 11.06 -21.84 -28.37
C LYS A 100 10.12 -20.64 -28.18
N PRO A 101 9.72 -19.94 -29.25
CA PRO A 101 8.67 -18.93 -29.17
C PRO A 101 7.37 -19.52 -28.62
N ILE A 102 6.77 -18.84 -27.64
CA ILE A 102 5.44 -19.19 -27.12
C ILE A 102 4.43 -18.31 -27.84
N ARG A 103 3.34 -18.93 -28.31
CA ARG A 103 2.24 -18.20 -28.93
C ARG A 103 0.88 -18.59 -28.38
N LEU A 104 -0.01 -17.61 -28.18
CA LEU A 104 -1.36 -17.86 -27.66
C LEU A 104 -2.28 -18.55 -28.66
N ASP A 105 -2.01 -18.47 -29.96
CA ASP A 105 -2.75 -19.19 -30.98
C ASP A 105 -2.59 -20.72 -30.85
N GLU A 106 -1.40 -21.20 -30.48
CA GLU A 106 -1.11 -22.60 -30.15
C GLU A 106 -1.89 -23.09 -28.91
N LEU A 107 -2.37 -22.16 -28.05
CA LEU A 107 -3.12 -22.47 -26.83
C LEU A 107 -4.63 -22.31 -26.99
N ARG A 108 -5.15 -22.09 -28.20
CA ARG A 108 -6.60 -21.97 -28.43
C ARG A 108 -7.35 -23.22 -27.98
N GLY A 109 -8.52 -23.01 -27.38
CA GLY A 109 -9.35 -24.08 -26.82
C GLY A 109 -8.97 -24.49 -25.40
N LYS A 110 -7.85 -23.97 -24.86
CA LYS A 110 -7.47 -24.10 -23.45
C LYS A 110 -7.93 -22.89 -22.66
N VAL A 111 -8.14 -23.09 -21.35
CA VAL A 111 -8.21 -22.00 -20.37
C VAL A 111 -6.78 -21.67 -19.99
N VAL A 112 -6.31 -20.47 -20.30
CA VAL A 112 -4.93 -20.06 -20.05
C VAL A 112 -4.89 -19.08 -18.87
N TRP A 113 -4.19 -19.45 -17.80
CA TRP A 113 -3.87 -18.55 -16.69
C TRP A 113 -2.47 -17.99 -16.90
N VAL A 114 -2.39 -16.70 -17.22
CA VAL A 114 -1.11 -15.98 -17.32
C VAL A 114 -0.76 -15.41 -15.95
N ASN A 115 0.37 -15.82 -15.39
CA ASN A 115 0.86 -15.38 -14.09
C ASN A 115 2.17 -14.61 -14.25
N PHE A 116 2.24 -13.37 -13.79
CA PHE A 116 3.47 -12.58 -13.78
C PHE A 116 4.13 -12.73 -12.41
N PHE A 117 5.34 -13.29 -12.37
CA PHE A 117 6.01 -13.63 -11.11
C PHE A 117 7.49 -13.26 -11.14
N ALA A 118 8.13 -13.32 -9.99
CA ALA A 118 9.58 -13.27 -9.89
C ALA A 118 10.06 -14.26 -8.83
N THR A 119 11.25 -14.82 -9.01
CA THR A 119 11.82 -15.79 -8.07
C THR A 119 12.05 -15.20 -6.67
N TRP A 120 12.34 -13.90 -6.61
CA TRP A 120 12.57 -13.14 -5.38
C TRP A 120 11.29 -12.59 -4.73
N CYS A 121 10.13 -12.74 -5.37
CA CYS A 121 8.85 -12.20 -4.90
C CYS A 121 8.21 -13.12 -3.84
N PRO A 122 8.17 -12.74 -2.54
CA PRO A 122 7.63 -13.60 -1.49
C PRO A 122 6.17 -14.04 -1.69
N PRO A 123 5.21 -13.16 -2.07
CA PRO A 123 3.84 -13.64 -2.32
C PRO A 123 3.76 -14.59 -3.52
N CYS A 124 4.58 -14.37 -4.55
CA CYS A 124 4.65 -15.25 -5.71
C CYS A 124 5.13 -16.67 -5.34
N GLN A 125 6.10 -16.78 -4.44
CA GLN A 125 6.58 -18.07 -3.92
C GLN A 125 5.47 -18.81 -3.17
N GLN A 126 4.62 -18.10 -2.42
CA GLN A 126 3.48 -18.69 -1.70
C GLN A 126 2.37 -19.14 -2.65
N GLU A 127 2.16 -18.42 -3.76
CA GLU A 127 1.15 -18.73 -4.78
C GLU A 127 1.57 -19.90 -5.69
N THR A 128 2.85 -20.00 -6.02
CA THR A 128 3.40 -21.03 -6.94
C THR A 128 2.96 -22.47 -6.61
N PRO A 129 3.04 -22.99 -5.37
CA PRO A 129 2.58 -24.35 -5.07
C PRO A 129 1.07 -24.53 -5.31
N ILE A 130 0.27 -23.48 -5.10
CA ILE A 130 -1.17 -23.50 -5.34
C ILE A 130 -1.44 -23.59 -6.84
N LEU A 131 -0.82 -22.73 -7.64
CA LEU A 131 -0.94 -22.76 -9.11
C LEU A 131 -0.49 -24.09 -9.70
N ARG A 132 0.61 -24.68 -9.20
CA ARG A 132 1.06 -26.01 -9.62
C ARG A 132 -0.01 -27.07 -9.36
N SER A 133 -0.61 -27.06 -8.17
CA SER A 133 -1.66 -28.01 -7.81
C SER A 133 -2.92 -27.86 -8.68
N LEU A 134 -3.25 -26.64 -9.07
CA LEU A 134 -4.37 -26.35 -9.98
C LEU A 134 -4.05 -26.82 -11.39
N ALA A 135 -2.86 -26.51 -11.91
CA ALA A 135 -2.41 -26.95 -13.22
C ALA A 135 -2.47 -28.49 -13.32
N GLU A 136 -2.00 -29.21 -12.30
CA GLU A 136 -2.08 -30.67 -12.26
C GLU A 136 -3.52 -31.19 -12.22
N ARG A 137 -4.37 -30.61 -11.36
CA ARG A 137 -5.77 -31.05 -11.17
C ARG A 137 -6.67 -30.77 -12.38
N TYR A 138 -6.37 -29.74 -13.15
CA TYR A 138 -7.21 -29.28 -14.26
C TYR A 138 -6.55 -29.46 -15.64
N ARG A 139 -5.38 -30.10 -15.72
CA ARG A 139 -4.68 -30.38 -16.98
C ARG A 139 -5.58 -31.06 -18.01
N ASP A 140 -6.24 -32.14 -17.60
CA ASP A 140 -7.12 -32.93 -18.47
C ASP A 140 -8.44 -32.20 -18.80
N ARG A 141 -8.72 -31.10 -18.09
CA ARG A 141 -9.85 -30.18 -18.36
C ARG A 141 -9.42 -28.96 -19.17
N GLY A 142 -8.19 -28.94 -19.66
CA GLY A 142 -7.68 -27.90 -20.56
C GLY A 142 -7.18 -26.64 -19.86
N LEU A 143 -6.84 -26.68 -18.56
CA LEU A 143 -6.13 -25.56 -17.92
C LEU A 143 -4.65 -25.60 -18.29
N GLU A 144 -4.14 -24.46 -18.76
CA GLU A 144 -2.71 -24.20 -18.97
C GLU A 144 -2.30 -23.01 -18.09
N VAL A 145 -1.17 -23.11 -17.39
CA VAL A 145 -0.62 -22.00 -16.61
C VAL A 145 0.68 -21.53 -17.27
N VAL A 146 0.72 -20.26 -17.67
CA VAL A 146 1.88 -19.62 -18.28
C VAL A 146 2.48 -18.64 -17.27
N GLY A 147 3.64 -18.99 -16.72
CA GLY A 147 4.40 -18.12 -15.82
C GLY A 147 5.36 -17.23 -16.59
N ILE A 148 5.18 -15.91 -16.50
CA ILE A 148 6.08 -14.91 -17.07
C ILE A 148 6.95 -14.35 -15.95
N SER A 149 8.25 -14.62 -16.01
CA SER A 149 9.21 -14.03 -15.09
C SER A 149 9.39 -12.55 -15.42
N VAL A 150 9.18 -11.67 -14.45
CA VAL A 150 9.38 -10.23 -14.60
C VAL A 150 10.59 -9.79 -13.78
N GLN A 151 11.37 -8.86 -14.35
CA GLN A 151 12.54 -8.27 -13.67
C GLN A 151 13.58 -9.29 -13.18
N GLU A 152 13.63 -10.47 -13.80
CA GLU A 152 14.79 -11.36 -13.73
C GLU A 152 15.86 -10.80 -14.69
N THR A 153 16.32 -9.59 -14.40
CA THR A 153 17.51 -9.03 -15.05
C THR A 153 18.72 -9.71 -14.44
N SER A 154 19.13 -10.83 -15.03
CA SER A 154 20.55 -11.14 -15.16
C SER A 154 20.95 -10.87 -16.61
N PRO A 155 22.12 -10.25 -16.87
CA PRO A 155 22.79 -10.43 -18.15
C PRO A 155 23.05 -11.91 -18.44
#